data_AF-A0A419EPH5-F1
#
_entry.id   AF-A0A419EPH5-F1
#
_cell.length_a   1.000
_cell.length_b   1.000
_cell.length_c   1.000
_cell.angle_alpha   90.00
_cell.angle_beta   90.00
_cell.angle_gamma   90.00
#
_symmetry.space_group_name_H-M   'P 1'
#
loop_
_entity.id
_entity.type
_entity.pdbx_description
1 polymer ?
#
loop_
_entity_poly.entity_id
_entity_poly.type
_entity_poly.pdbx_seq_one_letter_code
_entity_poly.pdbx_strand_id
1 'polypeptide(L)'
;MHLSDEILNKYVDNELSAEELSEVSEHINVCTECLSKLKAQRVVEHQLKRIETFTLSDSFTNLVMTKINVSAIHKPKKSYFMRFIFSFFALSCLAILIFIFANMPEVNNNGDYSKWFDNAGEFISGVFSANQKLFSQKTISLIGSMLTIILLATGYFIYDFHKRFKDHINKLG
;
A
#
# COMPACT_ATOMS: atom_id res chain seq x y z
N MET A 1 -35.57 -46.90 11.68
CA MET A 1 -34.97 -45.55 11.76
C MET A 1 -33.47 -45.75 11.82
N HIS A 2 -32.69 -45.07 10.98
CA HIS A 2 -31.23 -45.22 10.92
C HIS A 2 -30.56 -43.98 11.49
N LEU A 3 -29.35 -44.13 12.01
CA LEU A 3 -28.49 -43.00 12.39
C LEU A 3 -28.12 -42.18 11.14
N SER A 4 -28.00 -40.86 11.33
CA SER A 4 -27.48 -39.97 10.30
C SER A 4 -25.97 -40.16 10.15
N ASP A 5 -25.45 -39.87 8.96
CA ASP A 5 -24.01 -39.96 8.68
C ASP A 5 -23.20 -38.96 9.53
N GLU A 6 -23.81 -37.83 9.91
CA GLU A 6 -23.18 -36.84 10.81
C GLU A 6 -22.90 -37.41 12.21
N ILE A 7 -23.87 -38.11 12.80
CA ILE A 7 -23.71 -38.74 14.13
C ILE A 7 -22.68 -39.88 14.06
N LEU A 8 -22.65 -40.61 12.94
CA LEU A 8 -21.69 -41.69 12.74
C LEU A 8 -20.25 -41.17 12.60
N ASN A 9 -20.05 -40.04 11.90
CA ASN A 9 -18.74 -39.37 11.82
C ASN A 9 -18.29 -38.87 13.20
N LYS A 10 -19.15 -38.17 13.95
CA LYS A 10 -18.85 -37.73 15.31
C LYS A 10 -18.48 -38.89 16.24
N TYR A 11 -19.11 -40.05 16.05
CA TYR A 11 -18.75 -41.28 16.78
C TYR A 11 -17.35 -41.79 16.42
N VAL A 12 -16.95 -41.72 15.15
CA VAL A 12 -15.59 -42.12 14.71
C VAL A 12 -14.53 -41.14 15.24
N ASP A 13 -14.84 -39.84 15.27
CA ASP A 13 -13.93 -38.77 15.71
C ASP A 13 -13.90 -38.58 17.25
N ASN A 14 -14.68 -39.37 18.02
CA ASN A 14 -14.88 -39.24 19.48
C ASN A 14 -15.42 -37.85 19.91
N GLU A 15 -16.27 -37.22 19.10
CA GLU A 15 -16.86 -35.90 19.35
C GLU A 15 -18.28 -35.95 19.96
N LEU A 16 -18.81 -37.14 20.25
CA LEU A 16 -20.13 -37.29 20.88
C LEU A 16 -20.10 -37.05 22.39
N SER A 17 -21.19 -36.52 22.92
CA SER A 17 -21.41 -36.46 24.38
C SER A 17 -21.61 -37.87 24.97
N ALA A 18 -21.46 -38.02 26.29
CA ALA A 18 -21.59 -39.33 26.96
C ALA A 18 -22.99 -39.95 26.80
N GLU A 19 -24.03 -39.11 26.73
CA GLU A 19 -25.43 -39.51 26.53
C GLU A 19 -25.63 -40.04 25.10
N GLU A 20 -25.21 -39.27 24.09
CA GLU A 20 -25.29 -39.65 22.66
C GLU A 20 -24.45 -40.89 22.35
N LEU A 21 -23.29 -41.04 22.99
CA LEU A 21 -22.42 -42.20 22.80
C LEU A 21 -23.10 -43.50 23.24
N SER A 22 -23.83 -43.46 24.36
CA SER A 22 -24.61 -44.60 24.84
C SER A 22 -25.70 -44.98 23.83
N GLU A 23 -26.50 -44.00 23.38
CA GLU A 23 -27.58 -44.22 22.41
C GLU A 23 -27.09 -44.77 21.07
N VAL A 24 -25.98 -44.21 20.55
CA VAL A 24 -25.37 -44.65 19.30
C VAL A 24 -24.80 -46.06 19.43
N SER A 25 -24.16 -46.38 20.57
CA SER A 25 -23.61 -47.72 20.82
C SER A 25 -24.71 -48.79 20.88
N GLU A 26 -25.83 -48.48 21.52
CA GLU A 26 -26.99 -49.37 21.61
C GLU A 26 -27.62 -49.57 20.23
N HIS A 27 -27.75 -48.50 19.45
CA HIS A 27 -28.29 -48.56 18.10
C HIS A 27 -27.43 -49.39 17.13
N ILE A 28 -26.10 -49.24 17.18
CA ILE A 28 -25.16 -49.98 16.31
C ILE A 28 -25.18 -51.49 16.62
N ASN A 29 -25.46 -51.87 17.86
CA ASN A 29 -25.59 -53.28 18.25
C ASN A 29 -26.86 -53.94 17.69
N VAL A 30 -27.92 -53.15 17.45
CA VAL A 30 -29.21 -53.65 16.95
C VAL A 30 -29.32 -53.52 15.42
N CYS A 31 -28.77 -52.45 14.84
CA CYS A 31 -28.87 -52.16 13.40
C CYS A 31 -27.64 -52.61 12.62
N THR A 32 -27.77 -53.71 11.88
CA THR A 32 -26.70 -54.27 11.04
C THR A 32 -26.24 -53.34 9.93
N GLU A 33 -27.14 -52.51 9.39
CA GLU A 33 -26.81 -51.53 8.34
C GLU A 33 -25.91 -50.40 8.87
N CYS A 34 -26.27 -49.81 10.02
CA CYS A 34 -25.46 -48.77 10.67
C CYS A 34 -24.09 -49.31 11.09
N LEU A 35 -24.02 -50.56 11.57
CA LEU A 35 -22.76 -51.25 11.86
C LEU A 35 -21.90 -51.43 10.60
N SER A 36 -22.51 -51.80 9.48
CA SER A 36 -21.81 -51.96 8.20
C SER A 36 -21.22 -50.64 7.70
N LYS A 37 -21.99 -49.54 7.80
CA LYS A 37 -21.51 -48.19 7.47
C LYS A 37 -20.34 -47.77 8.35
N LEU A 38 -20.43 -48.00 9.66
CA LEU A 38 -19.35 -47.71 10.61
C LEU A 38 -18.06 -48.46 10.25
N LYS A 39 -18.19 -49.76 9.93
CA LYS A 39 -17.03 -50.58 9.52
C LYS A 39 -16.40 -50.05 8.24
N ALA A 40 -17.20 -49.64 7.26
CA ALA A 40 -16.69 -49.04 6.03
C ALA A 40 -15.91 -47.74 6.31
N GLN A 41 -16.43 -46.87 7.17
CA GLN A 41 -15.75 -45.62 7.57
C GLN A 41 -14.42 -45.90 8.28
N ARG A 42 -14.39 -46.84 9.22
CA ARG A 42 -13.15 -47.23 9.93
C ARG A 42 -12.09 -47.83 9.00
N VAL A 43 -12.51 -48.57 7.96
CA VAL A 43 -11.58 -49.10 6.95
C VAL A 43 -10.94 -47.96 6.16
N VAL A 44 -11.73 -46.97 5.74
CA VAL A 44 -11.23 -45.78 5.02
C VAL A 44 -10.26 -45.00 5.91
N GLU A 45 -10.63 -44.73 7.16
CA GLU A 45 -9.78 -44.02 8.12
C GLU A 45 -8.44 -44.74 8.33
N HIS A 46 -8.47 -46.06 8.49
CA HIS A 46 -7.26 -46.86 8.63
C HIS A 46 -6.39 -46.83 7.37
N GLN A 47 -6.98 -46.80 6.18
CA GLN A 47 -6.23 -46.65 4.93
C GLN A 47 -5.60 -45.26 4.81
N LEU A 48 -6.33 -44.20 5.18
CA LEU A 48 -5.82 -42.83 5.16
C LEU A 48 -4.65 -42.64 6.15
N LYS A 49 -4.71 -43.23 7.34
CA LYS A 49 -3.62 -43.20 8.33
C LYS A 49 -2.34 -43.90 7.87
N ARG A 50 -2.45 -44.80 6.88
CA ARG A 50 -1.30 -45.53 6.30
C ARG A 50 -0.68 -44.82 5.10
N ILE A 51 -1.24 -43.70 4.66
CA ILE A 51 -0.63 -42.89 3.61
C ILE A 51 0.69 -42.33 4.17
N GLU A 52 1.76 -42.56 3.42
CA GLU A 52 3.10 -42.12 3.78
C GLU A 52 3.13 -40.60 3.89
N THR A 53 3.58 -40.09 5.04
CA THR A 53 3.72 -38.65 5.24
C THR A 53 5.01 -38.18 4.59
N PHE A 54 4.88 -37.30 3.61
CA PHE A 54 6.06 -36.69 2.98
C PHE A 54 6.70 -35.71 3.95
N THR A 55 7.93 -35.99 4.35
CA THR A 55 8.76 -35.00 5.03
C THR A 55 9.21 -33.97 4.00
N LEU A 56 8.96 -32.70 4.29
CA LEU A 56 9.43 -31.61 3.45
C LEU A 56 10.96 -31.52 3.57
N SER A 57 11.64 -31.20 2.48
CA SER A 57 13.08 -30.89 2.53
C SER A 57 13.34 -29.69 3.44
N ASP A 58 14.45 -29.68 4.17
CA ASP A 58 14.87 -28.56 5.02
C ASP A 58 14.97 -27.23 4.23
N SER A 59 15.18 -27.29 2.91
CA SER A 59 15.23 -26.13 2.02
C SER A 59 13.87 -25.53 1.65
N PHE A 60 12.74 -26.18 1.98
CA PHE A 60 11.41 -25.73 1.56
C PHE A 60 11.08 -24.34 2.11
N THR A 61 11.36 -24.11 3.40
CA THR A 61 11.18 -22.81 4.05
C THR A 61 11.97 -21.72 3.34
N ASN A 62 13.23 -22.00 2.98
CA ASN A 62 14.09 -21.04 2.28
C ASN A 62 13.53 -20.70 0.89
N LEU A 63 13.01 -21.68 0.15
CA LEU A 63 12.40 -21.47 -1.17
C LEU A 63 11.13 -20.61 -1.09
N VAL A 64 10.26 -20.88 -0.11
CA VAL A 64 9.03 -20.12 0.13
C VAL A 64 9.35 -18.68 0.54
N MET A 65 10.24 -18.50 1.52
CA MET A 65 10.65 -17.18 2.00
C MET A 65 11.33 -16.36 0.91
N THR A 66 12.11 -17.00 0.02
CA THR A 66 12.70 -16.31 -1.13
C THR A 66 11.63 -15.77 -2.07
N LYS A 67 10.60 -16.57 -2.42
CA LYS A 67 9.50 -16.10 -3.28
C LYS A 67 8.66 -14.99 -2.63
N ILE A 68 8.41 -15.09 -1.33
CA ILE A 68 7.67 -14.06 -0.58
C ILE A 68 8.47 -12.75 -0.56
N ASN A 69 9.77 -12.81 -0.25
CA ASN A 69 10.62 -11.62 -0.19
C ASN A 69 10.79 -10.96 -1.56
N VAL A 70 10.92 -11.72 -2.64
CA VAL A 70 10.97 -11.15 -4.01
C VAL A 70 9.70 -10.36 -4.33
N SER A 71 8.55 -10.80 -3.82
CA SER A 71 7.26 -10.15 -4.03
C SER A 71 7.04 -8.94 -3.10
N ALA A 72 7.59 -8.99 -1.88
CA ALA A 72 7.48 -7.93 -0.87
C ALA A 72 8.48 -6.79 -1.07
N ILE A 73 9.58 -7.01 -1.80
CA ILE A 73 10.52 -5.96 -2.20
C ILE A 73 9.94 -5.23 -3.43
N HIS A 74 8.83 -4.53 -3.23
CA HIS A 74 8.54 -3.35 -4.04
C HIS A 74 9.66 -2.35 -3.74
N LYS A 75 10.71 -2.36 -4.56
CA LYS A 75 11.81 -1.39 -4.45
C LYS A 75 11.18 0.00 -4.39
N PRO A 76 11.49 0.85 -3.39
CA PRO A 76 11.02 2.22 -3.40
C PRO A 76 11.48 2.82 -4.72
N LYS A 77 10.52 3.21 -5.57
CA LYS A 77 10.80 3.78 -6.88
C LYS A 77 11.61 5.05 -6.60
N LYS A 78 12.94 4.98 -6.74
CA LYS A 78 13.84 6.10 -6.46
C LYS A 78 13.34 7.30 -7.23
N SER A 79 12.79 8.28 -6.50
CA SER A 79 12.19 9.46 -7.11
C SER A 79 13.31 10.43 -7.50
N TYR A 80 13.95 10.14 -8.64
CA TYR A 80 14.86 11.09 -9.28
C TYR A 80 14.16 12.43 -9.55
N PHE A 81 12.84 12.41 -9.71
CA PHE A 81 11.98 13.58 -9.82
C PHE A 81 12.04 14.49 -8.58
N MET A 82 11.94 13.94 -7.38
CA MET A 82 12.04 14.74 -6.15
C MET A 82 13.43 15.34 -5.98
N ARG A 83 14.50 14.58 -6.27
CA ARG A 83 15.88 15.11 -6.22
C ARG A 83 16.08 16.26 -7.21
N PHE A 84 15.50 16.16 -8.40
CA PHE A 84 15.53 17.23 -9.39
C PHE A 84 14.82 18.50 -8.91
N ILE A 85 13.61 18.36 -8.35
CA ILE A 85 12.84 19.49 -7.81
C ILE A 85 13.59 20.19 -6.68
N PHE A 86 14.08 19.44 -5.70
CA PHE A 86 14.82 20.03 -4.57
C PHE A 86 16.11 20.71 -5.03
N SER A 87 16.82 20.14 -6.02
CA SER A 87 18.02 20.77 -6.58
C SER A 87 17.70 22.09 -7.26
N PHE A 88 16.64 22.15 -8.06
CA PHE A 88 16.26 23.37 -8.77
C PHE A 88 15.76 24.45 -7.80
N PHE A 89 14.99 24.04 -6.79
CA PHE A 89 14.50 24.94 -5.76
C PHE A 89 15.66 25.53 -4.94
N ALA A 90 16.60 24.68 -4.49
CA ALA A 90 17.78 25.14 -3.76
C ALA A 90 18.62 26.13 -4.59
N LEU A 91 18.81 25.86 -5.88
CA LEU A 91 19.57 26.73 -6.78
C LEU A 91 18.87 28.08 -7.00
N SER A 92 17.54 28.07 -7.13
CA SER A 92 16.73 29.28 -7.24
C SER A 92 16.82 30.15 -5.98
N CYS A 93 16.68 29.55 -4.80
CA CYS A 93 16.86 30.26 -3.53
C CYS A 93 18.27 30.88 -3.42
N LEU A 94 19.31 30.15 -3.82
CA LEU A 94 20.69 30.63 -3.80
C LEU A 94 20.89 31.84 -4.73
N ALA A 95 20.33 31.78 -5.94
CA ALA A 95 20.37 32.89 -6.89
C ALA A 95 19.65 34.14 -6.35
N ILE A 96 18.49 33.96 -5.70
CA ILE A 96 17.75 35.07 -5.06
C ILE A 96 18.57 35.68 -3.93
N LEU A 97 19.21 34.87 -3.09
CA LEU A 97 20.05 35.37 -2.00
C LEU A 97 21.27 36.15 -2.53
N ILE A 98 21.96 35.64 -3.55
CA ILE A 98 23.08 36.34 -4.20
C ILE A 98 22.60 37.69 -4.76
N PHE A 99 21.43 37.71 -5.39
CA PHE A 99 20.86 38.95 -5.92
C PHE A 99 20.55 39.97 -4.81
N ILE A 100 19.98 39.52 -3.69
CA ILE A 100 19.71 40.36 -2.52
C ILE A 100 21.01 40.93 -1.94
N PHE A 101 22.05 40.10 -1.77
CA PHE A 101 23.34 40.55 -1.24
C PHE A 101 24.07 41.51 -2.18
N ALA A 102 24.07 41.24 -3.48
CA ALA A 102 24.75 42.09 -4.47
C ALA A 102 24.09 43.47 -4.62
N ASN A 103 22.78 43.57 -4.36
CA ASN A 103 22.01 44.80 -4.46
C ASN A 103 21.62 45.37 -3.09
N MET A 104 22.25 44.90 -2.01
CA MET A 104 21.99 45.44 -0.69
C MET A 104 22.41 46.92 -0.66
N PRO A 105 21.49 47.87 -0.45
CA PRO A 105 21.88 49.27 -0.33
C PRO A 105 22.74 49.44 0.93
N GLU A 106 23.77 50.28 0.86
CA GLU A 106 24.42 50.78 2.08
C GLU A 106 23.33 51.39 2.97
N VAL A 107 23.23 50.87 4.20
CA VAL A 107 22.24 51.30 5.19
C VAL A 107 22.51 52.76 5.54
N ASN A 108 21.92 53.68 4.78
CA ASN A 108 21.83 55.08 5.16
C ASN A 108 20.64 55.24 6.10
N ASN A 109 20.80 56.07 7.14
CA ASN A 109 19.96 56.18 8.33
C ASN A 109 18.45 56.47 8.11
N ASN A 110 18.01 56.66 6.86
CA ASN A 110 16.65 57.08 6.53
C ASN A 110 15.73 55.96 6.04
N GLY A 111 16.20 54.70 5.98
CA GLY A 111 15.33 53.54 5.72
C GLY A 111 14.58 53.57 4.38
N ASP A 112 15.12 54.27 3.37
CA ASP A 112 14.50 54.40 2.07
C ASP A 112 14.80 53.17 1.19
N TYR A 113 13.87 52.21 1.18
CA TYR A 113 13.96 50.98 0.41
C TYR A 113 13.48 51.12 -1.04
N SER A 114 13.01 52.31 -1.46
CA SER A 114 12.45 52.54 -2.80
C SER A 114 13.44 52.17 -3.92
N LYS A 115 14.71 52.58 -3.77
CA LYS A 115 15.79 52.26 -4.74
C LYS A 115 16.04 50.77 -4.91
N TRP A 116 15.85 49.97 -3.86
CA TRP A 116 15.98 48.52 -3.93
C TRP A 116 14.78 47.90 -4.69
N PHE A 117 13.57 48.39 -4.44
CA PHE A 117 12.38 47.98 -5.19
C PHE A 117 12.49 48.34 -6.68
N ASP A 118 13.05 49.50 -7.00
CA ASP A 118 13.28 49.94 -8.38
C ASP A 118 14.30 49.03 -9.08
N ASN A 119 15.45 48.73 -8.45
CA ASN A 119 16.44 47.78 -9.01
C ASN A 119 15.88 46.36 -9.16
N ALA A 120 15.07 45.89 -8.20
CA ALA A 120 14.41 44.60 -8.31
C ALA A 120 13.39 44.58 -9.46
N GLY A 121 12.65 45.67 -9.66
CA GLY A 121 11.74 45.86 -10.79
C GLY A 121 12.48 45.87 -12.14
N GLU A 122 13.62 46.55 -12.23
CA GLU A 122 14.48 46.55 -13.43
C GLU A 122 15.03 45.15 -13.73
N PHE A 123 15.47 44.41 -12.72
CA PHE A 123 15.90 43.02 -12.91
C PHE A 123 14.76 42.10 -13.37
N ILE A 124 13.60 42.17 -12.72
CA ILE A 124 12.42 41.36 -13.08
C ILE A 124 11.97 41.69 -14.50
N SER A 125 11.90 42.97 -14.86
CA SER A 125 11.55 43.41 -16.21
C SER A 125 12.61 43.03 -17.24
N GLY A 126 13.89 43.00 -16.88
CA GLY A 126 14.99 42.48 -17.70
C GLY A 126 14.85 40.97 -17.97
N VAL A 127 14.53 40.18 -16.93
CA VAL A 127 14.25 38.75 -17.08
C VAL A 127 12.99 38.50 -17.90
N PHE A 128 11.94 39.32 -17.70
CA PHE A 128 10.67 39.22 -18.42
C PHE A 128 10.81 39.60 -19.89
N SER A 129 11.57 40.66 -20.19
CA SER A 129 11.83 41.10 -21.57
C SER A 129 12.74 40.14 -22.32
N ALA A 130 13.80 39.61 -21.69
CA ALA A 130 14.65 38.58 -22.27
C ALA A 130 13.87 37.29 -22.60
N ASN A 131 12.83 37.00 -21.82
CA ASN A 131 11.98 35.82 -21.98
C ASN A 131 10.57 36.16 -22.52
N GLN A 132 10.39 37.29 -23.21
CA GLN A 132 9.08 37.76 -23.69
C GLN A 132 8.39 36.75 -24.63
N LYS A 133 9.18 35.94 -25.37
CA LYS A 133 8.66 34.81 -26.17
C LYS A 133 8.00 33.71 -25.32
N LEU A 134 8.48 33.47 -24.10
CA LEU A 134 7.89 32.53 -23.15
C LEU A 134 6.66 33.11 -22.44
N PHE A 135 6.53 34.44 -22.37
CA PHE A 135 5.36 35.16 -21.84
C PHE A 135 4.44 35.72 -22.93
N SER A 136 4.44 35.11 -24.11
CA SER A 136 3.45 35.35 -25.16
C SER A 136 2.04 34.97 -24.67
N GLN A 137 1.01 35.66 -25.18
CA GLN A 137 -0.39 35.36 -24.84
C GLN A 137 -0.75 33.88 -25.10
N LYS A 138 -0.14 33.26 -26.13
CA LYS A 138 -0.33 31.84 -26.44
C LYS A 138 0.37 30.91 -25.44
N THR A 139 1.58 31.24 -25.00
CA THR A 139 2.33 30.42 -24.04
C THR A 139 1.79 30.55 -22.62
N ILE A 140 1.33 31.74 -22.22
CA ILE A 140 0.64 31.96 -20.94
C ILE A 140 -0.64 31.12 -20.86
N SER A 141 -1.45 31.11 -21.93
CA SER A 141 -2.65 30.28 -21.98
C SER A 141 -2.32 28.78 -21.89
N LEU A 142 -1.25 28.34 -22.59
CA LEU A 142 -0.81 26.95 -22.56
C LEU A 142 -0.28 26.53 -21.19
N ILE A 143 0.58 27.34 -20.56
CA ILE A 143 1.08 27.12 -19.20
C ILE A 143 -0.06 27.12 -18.19
N GLY A 144 -1.01 28.05 -18.31
CA GLY A 144 -2.20 28.10 -17.46
C GLY A 144 -3.02 26.82 -17.55
N SER A 145 -3.23 26.29 -18.76
CA SER A 145 -3.95 25.03 -18.95
C SER A 145 -3.19 23.81 -18.41
N MET A 146 -1.86 23.78 -18.51
CA MET A 146 -1.07 22.71 -17.90
C MET A 146 -1.11 22.78 -16.39
N LEU A 147 -1.03 23.98 -15.82
CA LEU A 147 -1.02 24.19 -14.39
C LEU A 147 -2.37 23.81 -13.76
N THR A 148 -3.49 24.09 -14.42
CA THR A 148 -4.82 23.64 -13.95
C THR A 148 -4.94 22.12 -13.97
N ILE A 149 -4.43 21.43 -15.00
CA ILE A 149 -4.40 19.96 -15.05
C ILE A 149 -3.55 19.39 -13.90
N ILE A 150 -2.37 19.99 -13.64
CA ILE A 150 -1.49 19.58 -12.53
C ILE A 150 -2.19 19.80 -11.18
N LEU A 151 -2.90 20.91 -11.01
CA LEU A 151 -3.61 21.23 -9.76
C LEU A 151 -4.75 20.25 -9.51
N LEU A 152 -5.52 19.90 -10.55
CA LEU A 152 -6.56 18.87 -10.48
C LEU A 152 -5.98 17.49 -10.15
N ALA A 153 -4.88 17.10 -10.80
CA ALA A 153 -4.20 15.84 -10.51
C ALA A 153 -3.70 15.80 -9.06
N THR A 154 -3.12 16.91 -8.58
CA THR A 154 -2.62 17.03 -7.20
C THR A 154 -3.77 16.93 -6.20
N GLY A 155 -4.89 17.62 -6.43
CA GLY A 155 -6.09 17.53 -5.60
C GLY A 155 -6.67 16.11 -5.56
N TYR A 156 -6.71 15.42 -6.70
CA TYR A 156 -7.13 14.02 -6.77
C TYR A 156 -6.22 13.10 -5.94
N PHE A 157 -4.90 13.25 -6.04
CA PHE A 157 -3.95 12.45 -5.25
C PHE A 157 -4.10 12.70 -3.74
N ILE A 158 -4.31 13.95 -3.33
CA ILE A 158 -4.54 14.29 -1.91
C ILE A 158 -5.83 13.62 -1.41
N TYR A 159 -6.90 13.65 -2.20
CA TYR A 159 -8.15 12.99 -1.87
C TYR A 159 -7.99 11.47 -1.73
N ASP A 160 -7.34 10.81 -2.71
CA ASP A 160 -7.09 9.37 -2.67
C ASP A 160 -6.20 8.98 -1.48
N PHE A 161 -5.17 9.77 -1.20
CA PHE A 161 -4.32 9.58 -0.02
C PHE A 161 -5.11 9.66 1.29
N HIS A 162 -5.95 10.69 1.44
CA HIS A 162 -6.76 10.86 2.64
C HIS A 162 -7.76 9.72 2.84
N LYS A 163 -8.40 9.26 1.75
CA LYS A 163 -9.32 8.12 1.78
C LYS A 163 -8.61 6.84 2.23
N ARG A 164 -7.48 6.49 1.61
CA ARG A 164 -6.69 5.30 1.98
C ARG A 164 -6.19 5.38 3.43
N PHE A 165 -5.77 6.56 3.87
CA PHE A 165 -5.34 6.79 5.25
C PHE A 165 -6.47 6.52 6.26
N LYS A 166 -7.68 7.01 5.97
CA LYS A 166 -8.87 6.74 6.78
C LYS A 166 -9.22 5.25 6.83
N ASP A 167 -9.16 4.56 5.69
CA ASP A 167 -9.42 3.12 5.61
C ASP A 167 -8.38 2.29 6.40
N HIS A 168 -7.13 2.76 6.48
CA HIS A 168 -6.10 2.12 7.30
C HIS A 168 -6.32 2.32 8.79
N ILE A 169 -6.75 3.50 9.23
CA ILE A 169 -7.05 3.78 10.64
C ILE A 169 -8.25 2.94 11.11
N ASN A 170 -9.30 2.86 10.30
CA ASN A 170 -10.51 2.08 10.63
C ASN A 170 -10.27 0.56 10.68
N LYS A 171 -9.14 0.06 10.17
CA LYS A 171 -8.75 -1.36 10.27
C LYS A 171 -7.92 -1.67 11.52
N LEU A 172 -7.47 -0.65 12.24
CA LEU A 172 -6.59 -0.78 13.41
C LEU A 172 -7.30 -0.50 14.75
N GLY A 173 -8.56 -0.04 14.72
CA GLY A 173 -9.44 0.10 15.88
C GLY A 173 -10.67 -0.78 15.72
#